data_AF-A0A2A4H194-F1
#
_entry.id   AF-A0A2A4H194-F1
#
_cell.length_a   1.000
_cell.length_b   1.000
_cell.length_c   1.000
_cell.angle_alpha   90.00
_cell.angle_beta   90.00
_cell.angle_gamma   90.00
#
_symmetry.space_group_name_H-M   'P 1'
#
loop_
_entity.id
_entity.type
_entity.pdbx_description
1 polymer ?
#
loop_
_entity_poly.entity_id
_entity_poly.type
_entity_poly.pdbx_seq_one_letter_code
_entity_poly.pdbx_strand_id
1 'polypeptide(L)'
;MTQHKPLWVFISLILTALTLALSSIFINAISFLVATLFIGFFSQLKEIPETILIQESVEEDILVHIYAVMGMLSTLIFSITIFLMIGLAEIMPVQNVFWVTVVLILLEAFIVFIA
;
A
#
# COMPACT_ATOMS: atom_id res chain seq x y z
N MET A 1 -7.00 -0.01 -24.77
CA MET A 1 -6.84 1.10 -23.79
C MET A 1 -6.75 0.57 -22.35
N THR A 2 -6.19 -0.64 -22.16
CA THR A 2 -6.26 -1.44 -20.92
C THR A 2 -4.89 -1.68 -20.26
N GLN A 3 -3.78 -1.22 -20.86
CA GLN A 3 -2.42 -1.47 -20.35
C GLN A 3 -1.87 -0.38 -19.38
N HIS A 4 -2.54 0.77 -19.23
CA HIS A 4 -2.00 1.86 -18.39
C HIS A 4 -2.36 1.71 -16.91
N LYS A 5 -3.48 1.08 -16.57
CA LYS A 5 -3.98 0.97 -15.19
C LYS A 5 -3.04 0.19 -14.25
N PRO A 6 -2.51 -1.01 -14.61
CA PRO A 6 -1.55 -1.72 -13.74
C PRO A 6 -0.21 -0.98 -13.62
N LEU A 7 0.16 -0.20 -14.64
CA LEU A 7 1.40 0.60 -14.63
C LEU A 7 1.32 1.74 -13.61
N TRP A 8 0.16 2.40 -13.46
CA TRP A 8 -0.04 3.42 -12.43
C TRP A 8 0.03 2.86 -11.02
N VAL A 9 -0.55 1.67 -10.81
CA VAL A 9 -0.44 0.94 -9.53
C VAL A 9 1.00 0.57 -9.24
N PHE A 10 1.73 0.05 -10.23
CA PHE A 10 3.15 -0.29 -10.08
C PHE A 10 4.00 0.94 -9.73
N ILE A 11 3.84 2.06 -10.46
CA ILE A 11 4.57 3.31 -10.18
C ILE A 11 4.25 3.82 -8.78
N SER A 12 2.99 3.80 -8.36
CA SER A 12 2.55 4.19 -7.03
C SER A 12 3.29 3.39 -5.94
N LEU A 13 3.36 2.06 -6.09
CA LEU A 13 4.01 1.18 -5.12
C LEU A 13 5.53 1.44 -5.06
N ILE A 14 6.19 1.61 -6.21
CA ILE A 14 7.63 1.93 -6.26
C ILE A 14 7.93 3.29 -5.61
N LEU A 15 7.15 4.33 -5.90
CA LEU A 15 7.32 5.66 -5.29
C LEU A 15 7.09 5.61 -3.78
N THR A 16 6.08 4.85 -3.33
CA THR A 16 5.81 4.65 -1.90
C THR A 16 6.95 3.93 -1.20
N ALA A 17 7.46 2.84 -1.78
CA ALA A 17 8.61 2.09 -1.25
C ALA A 17 9.87 2.97 -1.16
N LEU A 18 10.16 3.76 -2.21
CA LEU A 18 11.31 4.66 -2.23
C LEU A 18 11.19 5.74 -1.15
N THR A 19 10.01 6.32 -1.00
CA THR A 19 9.75 7.37 0.00
C THR A 19 9.90 6.84 1.42
N LEU A 20 9.41 5.62 1.68
CA LEU A 20 9.55 4.95 2.98
C LEU A 20 11.00 4.53 3.28
N ALA A 21 11.75 4.07 2.27
CA ALA A 21 13.17 3.76 2.43
C ALA A 21 13.99 5.02 2.73
N LEU A 22 13.73 6.13 2.02
CA LEU A 22 14.38 7.41 2.28
C LEU A 22 14.04 7.95 3.66
N SER A 23 12.77 7.89 4.09
CA SER A 23 12.38 8.34 5.43
C SER A 23 13.02 7.52 6.55
N SER A 24 13.32 6.25 6.28
CA SER A 24 14.02 5.37 7.21
C SER A 24 15.52 5.67 7.33
N ILE A 25 16.14 6.33 6.34
CA ILE A 25 17.55 6.72 6.36
C ILE A 25 17.72 8.11 7.00
N PHE A 26 16.82 9.04 6.70
CA PHE A 26 16.86 10.41 7.23
C PHE A 26 16.03 10.53 8.52
N ILE A 27 16.66 10.32 9.68
CA ILE A 27 16.05 10.42 11.01
C ILE A 27 15.89 11.90 11.41
N ASN A 28 15.05 12.65 10.68
CA ASN A 28 14.57 13.96 11.09
C ASN A 28 13.04 13.93 11.11
N ALA A 29 12.42 14.39 12.20
CA ALA A 29 10.97 14.41 12.36
C ALA A 29 10.27 15.18 11.23
N ILE A 30 10.86 16.27 10.75
CA ILE A 30 10.30 17.08 9.66
C ILE A 30 10.35 16.31 8.34
N SER A 31 11.47 15.66 8.03
CA SER A 31 11.60 14.86 6.80
C SER A 31 10.67 13.65 6.83
N PHE A 32 10.49 13.03 7.99
CA PHE A 32 9.55 11.93 8.17
C PHE A 32 8.11 12.39 7.93
N LEU A 33 7.71 13.54 8.48
CA LEU A 33 6.36 14.09 8.29
C LEU A 33 6.10 14.41 6.81
N VAL A 34 7.04 15.06 6.14
CA VAL A 34 6.95 15.32 4.69
C VAL A 34 6.86 13.99 3.91
N ALA A 35 7.64 12.99 4.28
CA ALA A 35 7.58 11.67 3.65
C ALA A 35 6.22 10.98 3.85
N THR A 36 5.59 11.09 5.03
CA THR A 36 4.25 10.52 5.26
C THR A 36 3.17 11.16 4.39
N LEU A 37 3.29 12.46 4.08
CA LEU A 37 2.40 13.13 3.13
C LEU A 37 2.55 12.53 1.73
N PHE A 38 3.78 12.36 1.26
CA PHE A 38 4.04 11.74 -0.05
C PHE A 38 3.61 10.28 -0.10
N ILE A 39 3.81 9.51 0.96
CA ILE A 39 3.31 8.13 1.08
C ILE A 39 1.78 8.10 0.94
N GLY A 40 1.07 8.98 1.65
CA GLY A 40 -0.39 9.09 1.54
C GLY A 40 -0.83 9.46 0.13
N PHE A 41 -0.17 10.43 -0.50
CA PHE A 41 -0.45 10.84 -1.87
C PHE A 41 -0.20 9.72 -2.89
N PHE A 42 0.92 9.01 -2.78
CA PHE A 42 1.26 7.91 -3.68
C PHE A 42 0.31 6.72 -3.50
N SER A 43 -0.13 6.39 -2.28
CA SER A 43 -1.15 5.34 -2.05
C SER A 43 -2.44 5.60 -2.85
N GLN A 44 -2.88 6.86 -2.91
CA GLN A 44 -4.09 7.24 -3.65
C GLN A 44 -3.97 7.00 -5.16
N LEU A 45 -2.76 7.08 -5.72
CA LEU A 45 -2.52 6.74 -7.14
C LEU A 45 -2.75 5.26 -7.44
N LYS A 46 -2.75 4.38 -6.44
CA LYS A 46 -3.13 2.96 -6.57
C LYS A 46 -4.61 2.74 -6.29
N GLU A 47 -5.12 3.27 -5.18
CA GLU A 47 -6.50 3.01 -4.70
C GLU A 47 -7.56 3.43 -5.72
N ILE A 48 -7.33 4.55 -6.42
CA ILE A 48 -8.28 5.09 -7.41
C ILE A 48 -8.39 4.16 -8.65
N PRO A 49 -7.29 3.82 -9.36
CA PRO A 49 -7.36 2.85 -10.46
C PRO A 49 -7.93 1.49 -10.07
N GLU A 50 -7.62 0.99 -8.87
CA GLU A 50 -8.11 -0.30 -8.37
C GLU A 50 -9.64 -0.29 -8.21
N THR A 51 -10.17 0.77 -7.61
CA THR A 51 -11.62 0.97 -7.46
C THR A 51 -12.30 1.04 -8.83
N ILE A 52 -11.74 1.80 -9.79
CA ILE A 52 -12.29 1.91 -11.15
C ILE A 52 -12.26 0.55 -11.88
N LEU A 53 -11.20 -0.24 -11.68
CA LEU A 53 -11.07 -1.55 -12.32
C LEU A 53 -12.15 -2.51 -11.80
N ILE A 54 -12.45 -2.49 -10.50
CA ILE A 54 -13.54 -3.27 -9.90
C ILE A 54 -14.89 -2.83 -10.47
N GLN A 55 -15.14 -1.51 -10.58
CA GLN A 55 -16.39 -0.97 -11.13
C GLN A 55 -16.62 -1.35 -12.59
N GLU A 56 -15.57 -1.34 -13.41
CA GLU A 56 -15.69 -1.71 -14.83
C GLU A 56 -15.84 -3.23 -15.05
N SER A 57 -15.44 -4.06 -14.07
CA SER A 57 -15.37 -5.51 -14.24
C SER A 57 -16.60 -6.25 -13.69
N VAL A 58 -17.51 -5.58 -12.98
CA VAL A 58 -18.62 -6.22 -12.25
C VAL A 58 -19.92 -5.46 -12.50
N GLU A 59 -21.02 -6.22 -12.59
CA GLU A 59 -22.37 -5.68 -12.68
C GLU A 59 -22.75 -4.85 -11.43
N GLU A 60 -23.50 -3.76 -11.64
CA GLU A 60 -23.81 -2.75 -10.61
C GLU A 60 -24.57 -3.32 -9.39
N ASP A 61 -25.38 -4.35 -9.61
CA ASP A 61 -26.18 -5.02 -8.58
C ASP A 61 -25.33 -5.82 -7.58
N ILE A 62 -24.18 -6.35 -8.02
CA ILE A 62 -23.24 -7.11 -7.18
C ILE A 62 -22.15 -6.21 -6.59
N LEU A 63 -21.94 -5.03 -7.18
CA LEU A 63 -20.88 -4.10 -6.81
C LEU A 63 -20.89 -3.72 -5.30
N VAL A 64 -22.07 -3.47 -4.74
CA VAL A 64 -22.23 -3.14 -3.30
C VAL A 64 -21.78 -4.30 -2.41
N HIS A 65 -22.09 -5.54 -2.81
CA HIS A 65 -21.65 -6.73 -2.07
C HIS A 65 -20.13 -6.90 -2.12
N ILE A 66 -19.50 -6.62 -3.27
CA ILE A 66 -18.04 -6.67 -3.39
C ILE A 66 -17.38 -5.61 -2.52
N TYR A 67 -17.87 -4.37 -2.51
CA TYR A 67 -17.33 -3.34 -1.61
C TYR A 67 -17.50 -3.69 -0.14
N ALA A 68 -18.62 -4.30 0.25
CA ALA A 68 -18.82 -4.78 1.61
C ALA A 68 -17.77 -5.84 2.01
N VAL A 69 -17.50 -6.80 1.11
CA VAL A 69 -16.46 -7.83 1.33
C VAL A 69 -15.07 -7.19 1.38
N MET A 70 -14.75 -6.26 0.47
CA MET A 70 -13.47 -5.56 0.46
C MET A 70 -13.25 -4.73 1.73
N GLY A 71 -14.29 -4.06 2.23
CA GLY A 71 -14.23 -3.31 3.50
C GLY A 71 -14.05 -4.22 4.72
N MET A 72 -14.68 -5.40 4.71
CA MET A 72 -14.45 -6.41 5.74
C MET A 72 -13.01 -6.94 5.69
N LEU A 73 -12.51 -7.25 4.50
CA LEU A 73 -11.12 -7.71 4.30
C LEU A 73 -10.11 -6.65 4.72
N SER A 74 -10.30 -5.39 4.36
CA SER A 74 -9.38 -4.31 4.73
C SER A 74 -9.30 -4.15 6.26
N THR A 75 -10.44 -4.22 6.96
CA THR A 75 -10.50 -4.15 8.43
C THR A 75 -9.77 -5.33 9.06
N LEU A 76 -9.95 -6.54 8.52
CA LEU A 76 -9.30 -7.76 9.02
C LEU A 76 -7.79 -7.72 8.78
N ILE A 77 -7.35 -7.35 7.57
CA ILE A 77 -5.94 -7.22 7.22
C ILE A 77 -5.28 -6.15 8.09
N PHE A 78 -5.94 -5.01 8.31
CA PHE A 78 -5.44 -3.95 9.18
C PHE A 78 -5.21 -4.44 10.61
N SER A 79 -6.17 -5.19 11.17
CA SER A 79 -6.05 -5.74 12.52
C SER A 79 -4.90 -6.74 12.65
N ILE A 80 -4.78 -7.68 11.71
CA ILE A 80 -3.68 -8.66 11.68
C ILE A 80 -2.33 -7.96 11.50
N THR A 81 -2.27 -6.96 10.62
CA THR A 81 -1.04 -6.22 10.34
C THR A 81 -0.58 -5.43 11.56
N ILE A 82 -1.48 -4.76 12.30
CA ILE A 82 -1.11 -4.08 13.54
C ILE A 82 -0.48 -5.05 14.53
N PHE A 83 -1.11 -6.22 14.74
CA PHE A 83 -0.60 -7.22 15.67
C PHE A 83 0.80 -7.70 15.27
N LEU A 84 1.01 -8.00 13.98
CA LEU A 84 2.32 -8.40 13.44
C LEU A 84 3.37 -7.30 13.62
N MET A 85 3.04 -6.05 13.29
CA MET A 85 3.99 -4.94 13.37
C MET A 85 4.37 -4.59 14.80
N ILE A 86 3.43 -4.66 15.75
CA ILE A 86 3.73 -4.50 17.17
C ILE A 86 4.67 -5.62 17.64
N GLY A 87 4.36 -6.88 17.31
CA GLY A 87 5.23 -8.01 17.66
C GLY A 87 6.64 -7.89 17.09
N LEU A 88 6.79 -7.37 15.86
CA LEU A 88 8.12 -7.09 15.29
C LEU A 88 8.83 -5.94 16.03
N ALA A 89 8.12 -4.86 16.36
CA ALA A 89 8.68 -3.71 17.05
C ALA A 89 9.15 -4.01 18.49
N GLU A 90 8.63 -5.07 19.12
CA GLU A 90 9.13 -5.54 20.43
C GLU A 90 10.48 -6.28 20.31
N ILE A 91 10.77 -6.90 19.16
CA ILE A 91 11.95 -7.74 18.96
C ILE A 91 13.09 -6.97 18.29
N MET A 92 12.77 -5.97 17.45
CA MET A 92 13.75 -5.22 16.67
C MET A 92 13.54 -3.70 16.75
N PRO A 93 14.57 -2.89 16.47
CA PRO A 93 14.42 -1.45 16.37
C PRO A 93 13.35 -1.07 15.33
N VAL A 94 12.56 -0.04 15.62
CA VAL A 94 11.48 0.45 14.74
C VAL A 94 11.97 0.73 13.31
N GLN A 95 13.22 1.19 13.16
CA GLN A 95 13.85 1.41 11.85
C GLN A 95 13.92 0.14 11.00
N ASN A 96 14.17 -1.02 11.60
CA ASN A 96 14.20 -2.31 10.89
C ASN A 96 12.80 -2.78 10.52
N VAL A 97 11.79 -2.46 11.34
CA VAL A 97 10.37 -2.74 11.02
C VAL A 97 9.95 -1.97 9.77
N PHE A 98 10.39 -0.71 9.60
CA PHE A 98 10.14 0.04 8.36
C PHE A 98 10.76 -0.62 7.13
N TRP A 99 11.96 -1.18 7.24
CA TRP A 99 12.58 -1.93 6.14
C TRP A 99 11.79 -3.19 5.78
N VAL A 100 11.20 -3.88 6.75
CA VAL A 100 10.27 -5.00 6.48
C VAL A 100 9.08 -4.51 5.65
N THR A 101 8.48 -3.36 5.99
CA THR A 101 7.41 -2.75 5.19
C THR A 101 7.85 -2.45 3.75
N VAL A 102 9.05 -1.90 3.56
CA VAL A 102 9.60 -1.61 2.23
C VAL A 102 9.68 -2.90 1.40
N VAL A 103 10.16 -4.00 1.98
CA VAL A 103 10.23 -5.29 1.29
C VAL A 103 8.84 -5.81 0.92
N LEU A 104 7.86 -5.68 1.81
CA LEU A 104 6.48 -6.10 1.55
C LEU A 104 5.84 -5.30 0.40
N ILE A 105 6.06 -3.98 0.34
CA ILE A 105 5.55 -3.13 -0.76
C ILE A 105 6.23 -3.49 -2.08
N LEU A 106 7.54 -3.80 -2.07
CA LEU A 106 8.24 -4.25 -3.27
C LEU A 106 7.76 -5.62 -3.75
N LEU A 107 7.42 -6.51 -2.82
CA LEU A 107 6.82 -7.81 -3.14
C LEU A 107 5.44 -7.61 -3.78
N GLU A 108 4.61 -6.71 -3.24
CA GLU A 108 3.33 -6.33 -3.85
C GLU A 108 3.54 -5.76 -5.26
N ALA A 109 4.50 -4.85 -5.44
CA ALA A 109 4.82 -4.28 -6.75
C ALA A 109 5.24 -5.36 -7.75
N PHE A 110 5.99 -6.37 -7.31
CA PHE A 110 6.38 -7.51 -8.13
C PHE A 110 5.17 -8.36 -8.55
N ILE A 111 4.22 -8.61 -7.64
CA ILE A 111 2.98 -9.33 -7.94
C ILE A 111 2.14 -8.55 -8.97
N VAL A 112 1.99 -7.24 -8.81
CA VAL A 112 1.25 -6.39 -9.76
C VAL A 112 1.91 -6.36 -11.13
N PHE A 113 3.25 -6.43 -11.19
CA PHE A 113 3.97 -6.44 -12.46
C PHE A 113 3.77 -7.74 -13.25
N ILE A 114 3.60 -8.88 -12.57
CA ILE A 114 3.43 -10.18 -13.23
C ILE A 114 1.96 -10.53 -13.54
N ALA A 115 1.01 -9.94 -12.79
CA ALA A 115 -0.43 -10.14 -12.97
C ALA A 115 -1.00 -9.39 -14.18
#